data_AF-A0A915LR30-F1
#
_entry.id   AF-A0A915LR30-F1
#
_cell.length_a   1.000
_cell.length_b   1.000
_cell.length_c   1.000
_cell.angle_alpha   90.00
_cell.angle_beta   90.00
_cell.angle_gamma   90.00
#
_symmetry.space_group_name_H-M   'P 1'
#
loop_
_entity.id
_entity.type
_entity.pdbx_description
1 polymer ?
#
loop_
_entity_poly.entity_id
_entity_poly.type
_entity_poly.pdbx_seq_one_letter_code
_entity_poly.pdbx_strand_id
1 'polypeptide(L)' 'MAPNLKSFLVQTSVPASPNLILSVLINGRTLWDPNVIGIKRVGPSGQNFDIVRFQYKPTLITLGKCSFLAR' A
#
# COMPACT_ATOMS: atom_id res chain seq x y z
N MET A 1 11.95 -23.26 -3.17
CA MET A 1 12.23 -22.17 -4.11
C MET A 1 11.10 -21.16 -4.00
N ALA A 2 11.34 -19.98 -3.43
CA ALA A 2 10.33 -18.93 -3.42
C ALA A 2 10.13 -18.45 -4.87
N PRO A 3 8.88 -18.33 -5.37
CA PRO A 3 8.60 -17.94 -6.75
C PRO A 3 9.26 -16.60 -7.08
N ASN A 4 9.81 -16.48 -8.28
CA ASN A 4 10.56 -15.34 -8.79
C ASN A 4 9.86 -14.00 -8.50
N LEU A 5 10.34 -13.28 -7.48
CA LEU A 5 9.85 -11.95 -7.15
C LEU A 5 10.23 -10.97 -8.26
N LYS A 6 9.26 -10.17 -8.72
CA LYS A 6 9.48 -9.10 -9.68
C LYS A 6 9.56 -7.76 -8.94
N SER A 7 10.53 -6.94 -9.32
CA SER A 7 10.62 -5.55 -8.86
C SER A 7 9.78 -4.66 -9.77
N PHE A 8 9.01 -3.75 -9.19
CA PHE A 8 8.21 -2.77 -9.91
C PHE A 8 8.58 -1.36 -9.44
N LEU A 9 8.74 -0.43 -10.39
CA LEU A 9 8.87 1.00 -10.11
C LEU A 9 7.62 1.69 -10.67
N VAL A 10 6.93 2.46 -9.82
CA VAL A 10 5.74 3.23 -10.19
C VAL A 10 5.94 4.67 -9.75
N GLN A 11 5.68 5.61 -10.66
CA GLN A 11 5.78 7.04 -10.40
C GLN A 11 4.47 7.71 -10.83
N THR A 12 4.02 8.69 -10.06
CA THR A 12 2.81 9.47 -10.37
C THR A 12 2.93 10.88 -9.79
N SER A 13 2.22 11.83 -10.40
CA SER A 13 2.11 13.20 -9.92
C SER A 13 0.83 13.37 -9.10
N VAL A 14 0.94 13.95 -7.90
CA VAL A 14 -0.19 14.20 -7.00
C VAL A 14 -0.18 15.70 -6.64
N PRO A 15 -1.28 16.44 -6.89
CA PRO A 15 -1.35 17.87 -6.60
C PRO A 15 -1.59 18.13 -5.10
N ALA A 16 -0.61 17.79 -4.26
CA ALA A 16 -0.65 18.01 -2.82
C ALA A 16 0.78 18.24 -2.26
N SER A 17 0.88 18.82 -1.07
CA SER A 17 2.18 19.01 -0.43
C SER A 17 2.78 17.65 0.00
N PRO A 18 4.13 17.50 0.02
CA PRO A 18 4.77 16.24 0.38
C PRO A 18 4.36 15.70 1.76
N ASN A 19 4.18 16.59 2.74
CA ASN A 19 3.80 16.19 4.10
C ASN A 19 2.36 15.65 4.17
N LEU A 20 1.44 16.21 3.38
CA LEU A 20 0.07 15.71 3.29
C LEU A 20 0.05 14.33 2.64
N ILE A 21 0.80 14.14 1.55
CA ILE A 21 0.91 12.84 0.87
C ILE A 21 1.48 11.79 1.82
N LEU A 22 2.58 12.12 2.52
CA LEU A 22 3.21 11.21 3.47
C LEU A 22 2.25 10.81 4.60
N SER A 23 1.52 11.78 5.16
CA SER A 23 0.51 11.50 6.20
C SER A 23 -0.60 10.57 5.71
N VAL A 24 -1.11 10.79 4.50
CA VAL A 24 -2.16 9.94 3.90
C VAL A 24 -1.64 8.53 3.57
N LEU A 25 -0.37 8.41 3.14
CA LEU A 25 0.23 7.10 2.86
C LEU A 25 0.46 6.29 4.14
N ILE A 26 0.88 6.92 5.23
CA ILE A 26 1.17 6.25 6.51
C ILE A 26 -0.12 5.97 7.29
N ASN A 27 -0.96 6.99 7.50
CA ASN A 27 -2.10 6.93 8.42
C ASN A 27 -3.44 6.75 7.71
N GLY A 28 -3.54 7.17 6.45
CA GLY A 28 -4.77 7.21 5.66
C GLY A 28 -4.96 6.02 4.72
N ARG A 29 -4.37 4.85 5.01
CA ARG A 29 -4.34 3.71 4.08
C ARG A 29 -5.74 3.29 3.58
N THR A 30 -6.75 3.33 4.44
CA THR A 30 -8.14 3.01 4.07
C THR A 30 -8.78 4.01 3.11
N LEU A 31 -8.23 5.22 2.96
CA LEU A 31 -8.76 6.24 2.05
C LEU A 31 -8.46 5.93 0.58
N TRP A 32 -7.39 5.20 0.30
CA TRP A 32 -6.91 4.97 -1.06
C TRP A 32 -6.72 3.49 -1.41
N ASP A 33 -6.78 2.58 -0.43
CA ASP A 33 -6.68 1.14 -0.66
C ASP A 33 -8.00 0.42 -0.27
N PRO A 34 -8.91 0.19 -1.24
CA PRO A 34 -10.23 -0.41 -0.98
C PRO A 34 -10.18 -1.91 -0.59
N ASN A 35 -8.99 -2.51 -0.71
CA ASN A 35 -8.78 -3.92 -0.38
C ASN A 35 -8.34 -4.12 1.06
N VAL A 36 -7.99 -3.07 1.80
CA VAL A 36 -7.64 -3.18 3.22
C VAL A 36 -8.90 -3.38 4.05
N ILE A 37 -8.94 -4.47 4.82
CA ILE A 37 -10.05 -4.82 5.73
C ILE A 37 -9.72 -4.57 7.20
N GLY A 38 -8.44 -4.47 7.53
CA GLY A 38 -8.01 -4.29 8.91
C GLY A 38 -6.61 -3.72 9.00
N ILE A 39 -6.43 -2.82 9.96
CA ILE A 39 -5.14 -2.23 10.31
C ILE A 39 -4.98 -2.38 11.82
N LYS A 40 -3.87 -3.00 12.25
CA LYS A 40 -3.57 -3.15 13.68
C LYS A 40 -2.10 -2.86 13.93
N ARG A 41 -1.80 -1.99 14.90
CA ARG A 41 -0.44 -1.85 15.44
C ARG A 41 -0.08 -3.10 16.23
N VAL A 42 1.06 -3.71 15.94
CA VAL A 42 1.48 -4.99 16.52
C VAL A 42 2.81 -4.92 17.28
N GLY A 43 3.44 -3.74 17.34
CA GLY A 43 4.72 -3.56 18.02
C GLY A 43 4.91 -2.16 18.59
N PRO A 44 6.12 -1.85 19.08
CA PRO A 44 6.45 -0.54 19.61
C PRO A 44 6.25 0.55 18.57
N SER A 45 5.89 1.73 19.08
CA SER A 45 5.72 2.96 18.32
C SER A 45 6.82 3.92 18.80
N GLY A 46 7.57 4.47 17.85
CA GLY A 46 8.56 5.49 18.09
C GLY A 46 8.17 6.81 17.44
N GLN A 47 9.01 7.83 17.63
CA GLN A 47 8.75 9.16 17.08
C GLN A 47 8.62 9.17 15.54
N ASN A 48 9.28 8.22 14.86
CA ASN A 48 9.37 8.15 13.39
C ASN A 48 9.05 6.76 12.80
N PHE A 49 8.56 5.81 13.61
CA PHE A 49 8.24 4.48 13.08
C PHE A 49 7.11 3.80 13.85
N ASP A 50 6.38 2.95 13.14
CA ASP A 50 5.35 2.06 13.68
C ASP A 50 5.48 0.67 13.07
N ILE A 51 5.18 -0.36 13.86
CA ILE A 51 5.02 -1.74 13.37
C ILE A 51 3.53 -2.04 13.23
N VAL A 52 3.06 -2.17 11.99
CA VAL A 52 1.65 -2.36 11.65
C VAL A 52 1.42 -3.64 10.85
N ARG A 53 0.33 -4.34 11.18
CA ARG A 53 -0.21 -5.45 10.41
C ARG A 53 -1.40 -4.96 9.61
N PHE A 54 -1.30 -5.07 8.30
CA PHE A 54 -2.41 -4.89 7.37
C PHE A 54 -3.05 -6.24 7.05
N GLN A 55 -4.37 -6.27 7.02
CA GLN A 55 -5.16 -7.37 6.50
C GLN A 55 -5.85 -6.91 5.22
N TYR A 56 -5.76 -7.73 4.18
CA TYR A 56 -6.33 -7.46 2.87
C TYR A 56 -7.45 -8.46 2.57
N LYS A 57 -8.42 -8.04 1.75
CA LYS A 57 -9.37 -8.96 1.11
C LYS A 57 -8.56 -9.98 0.31
N PRO A 58 -8.94 -11.26 0.31
CA PRO A 58 -8.35 -12.23 -0.61
C PRO A 58 -8.58 -11.71 -2.03
N THR A 59 -7.50 -11.47 -2.77
CA THR A 59 -7.60 -11.22 -4.20
C THR A 59 -8.00 -12.54 -4.84
N LEU A 60 -9.29 -12.70 -5.16
CA LEU A 60 -9.71 -13.73 -6.11
C LEU A 60 -9.05 -13.36 -7.44
N ILE A 61 -7.91 -13.98 -7.74
CA ILE A 61 -7.24 -13.86 -9.02
C ILE A 61 -8.17 -14.50 -10.06
N THR A 62 -9.13 -13.75 -10.58
CA THR A 62 -9.48 -13.92 -11.98
C THR A 62 -8.27 -13.36 -12.73
N LEU A 63 -7.52 -14.24 -13.38
CA LEU A 63 -6.41 -13.92 -14.30
C LEU A 63 -6.93 -13.14 -15.53
N GLY A 64 -7.58 -12.00 -15.30
CA GLY A 64 -7.97 -11.04 -16.32
C GLY A 64 -6.95 -9.91 -16.30
N LYS A 65 -5.88 -10.06 -17.09
CA LYS A 65 -4.91 -9.03 -17.49
C LYS A 65 -4.83 -7.80 -16.55
N CYS A 66 -3.95 -7.84 -15.54
CA CYS A 66 -3.43 -6.62 -14.94
C CYS A 66 -2.63 -5.87 -16.01
N SER A 67 -3.30 -5.00 -16.76
CA SER A 67 -2.67 -4.04 -17.64
C SER A 67 -2.30 -2.83 -16.81
N PHE A 68 -1.05 -2.81 -16.34
CA PHE A 68 -0.43 -1.57 -15.92
C PHE A 68 -0.12 -0.77 -17.18
N LEU A 69 -0.97 0.21 -17.50
CA LEU A 69 -0.64 1.23 -18.48
C LEU A 69 0.27 2.25 -17.79
N ALA A 70 1.58 2.02 -17.85
CA ALA A 70 2.54 3.10 -17.70
C ALA A 70 2.47 3.94 -18.98
N ARG A 71 2.11 5.22 -18.85
CA ARG A 71 2.32 6.22 -19.90
C ARG A 71 3.75 6.73 -19.83
#